data_AF-A0A226MKA0-F1
#
_entry.id   AF-A0A226MKA0-F1
#
_cell.length_a   1.000
_cell.length_b   1.000
_cell.length_c   1.000
_cell.angle_alpha   90.00
_cell.angle_beta   90.00
_cell.angle_gamma   90.00
#
_symmetry.space_group_name_H-M   'P 1'
#
loop_
_entity.id
_entity.type
_entity.pdbx_description
1 polymer ?
#
loop_
_entity_poly.entity_id
_entity_poly.type
_entity_poly.pdbx_seq_one_letter_code
_entity_poly.pdbx_strand_id
1 'polypeptide(L)'
;SSNSHDQPPVSSPYNCNCCYPTPEMLKKTDIIVLGAHLSSKAEKEQQRFKIKHLFSYPQLDRDSKENDIMLLKVLLITTVLLQKKYH
;
A
#
# COMPACT_ATOMS: atom_id res chain seq x y z
N SER A 1 54.38 -2.87 12.76
CA SER A 1 53.39 -3.51 13.63
C SER A 1 52.42 -2.46 14.10
N SER A 2 51.11 -2.55 13.97
CA SER A 2 50.21 -3.56 13.39
C SER A 2 48.83 -2.89 13.33
N ASN A 3 48.05 -3.21 12.28
CA ASN A 3 46.68 -2.74 12.05
C ASN A 3 45.74 -2.94 13.24
N SER A 4 44.76 -2.03 13.37
CA SER A 4 43.37 -2.40 13.67
C SER A 4 42.42 -1.38 13.01
N HIS A 5 42.15 -1.63 11.73
CA HIS A 5 40.81 -1.44 11.19
C HIS A 5 39.81 -2.11 12.14
N ASP A 6 38.77 -1.36 12.52
CA ASP A 6 37.36 -1.80 12.56
C ASP A 6 36.54 -0.73 13.30
N GLN A 7 36.34 0.42 12.67
CA GLN A 7 35.06 1.11 12.88
C GLN A 7 34.06 0.38 11.99
N PRO A 8 32.96 -0.17 12.54
CA PRO A 8 31.92 -0.74 11.71
C PRO A 8 31.38 0.36 10.80
N PRO A 9 31.07 0.06 9.52
CA PRO A 9 30.47 1.05 8.66
C PRO A 9 29.15 1.48 9.30
N VAL A 10 29.04 2.77 9.63
CA VAL A 10 27.75 3.46 9.77
C VAL A 10 27.10 3.41 8.39
N SER A 11 26.55 2.25 8.07
CA SER A 11 25.68 2.06 6.92
C SER A 11 24.26 2.29 7.43
N SER A 12 23.88 3.57 7.37
CA SER A 12 22.55 4.07 7.07
C SER A 12 21.34 3.33 7.68
N PRO A 13 20.56 3.97 8.58
CA PRO A 13 19.32 3.41 9.11
C PRO A 13 18.19 3.32 8.05
N TYR A 14 18.45 3.66 6.78
CA TYR A 14 17.45 3.65 5.71
C TYR A 14 17.22 2.28 5.05
N ASN A 15 17.59 1.16 5.70
CA ASN A 15 17.13 -0.16 5.25
C ASN A 15 15.73 -0.50 5.79
N CYS A 16 14.84 0.48 5.80
CA CYS A 16 13.42 0.21 5.82
C CYS A 16 12.99 0.01 4.37
N ASN A 17 12.80 -1.23 3.96
CA ASN A 17 12.04 -1.57 2.75
C ASN A 17 10.55 -1.20 2.95
N CYS A 18 10.24 0.05 3.26
CA CYS A 18 8.92 0.61 3.02
C CYS A 18 8.77 0.67 1.50
N CYS A 19 8.33 -0.43 0.90
CA CYS A 19 8.04 -0.48 -0.51
C CYS A 19 6.85 0.43 -0.78
N TYR A 20 7.13 1.68 -1.17
CA TYR A 20 6.10 2.56 -1.72
C TYR A 20 5.48 1.85 -2.92
N PRO A 21 4.16 1.60 -2.91
CA PRO A 21 3.52 0.93 -4.02
C PRO A 21 3.70 1.82 -5.25
N THR A 22 4.48 1.36 -6.22
CA THR A 22 4.53 2.00 -7.53
C THR A 22 3.41 1.44 -8.40
N PRO A 23 2.95 2.16 -9.43
CA PRO A 23 1.97 1.62 -10.38
C PRO A 23 2.38 0.27 -10.99
N GLU A 24 3.69 0.01 -11.12
CA GLU A 24 4.27 -1.23 -11.64
C GLU A 24 4.22 -2.39 -10.64
N MET A 25 4.19 -2.07 -9.34
CA MET A 25 4.07 -3.06 -8.26
C MET A 25 2.64 -3.50 -7.98
N LEU A 26 1.64 -2.78 -8.52
CA LEU A 26 0.24 -3.08 -8.31
C LEU A 26 -0.10 -4.44 -8.96
N LYS A 27 -0.34 -5.44 -8.12
CA LYS A 27 -0.75 -6.76 -8.60
C LYS A 27 -2.23 -6.73 -8.96
N LYS A 28 -2.63 -7.58 -9.91
CA LYS A 28 -4.05 -7.81 -10.26
C LYS A 28 -4.93 -8.18 -9.04
N THR A 29 -4.30 -8.60 -7.94
CA THR A 29 -4.93 -9.03 -6.69
C THR A 29 -5.04 -7.94 -5.63
N ASP A 30 -4.51 -6.74 -5.86
CA ASP A 30 -4.51 -5.69 -4.84
C ASP A 30 -5.92 -5.09 -4.68
N ILE A 31 -6.40 -5.09 -3.44
CA ILE A 31 -7.78 -4.80 -3.07
C ILE A 31 -7.80 -3.78 -1.93
N ILE A 32 -8.66 -2.77 -2.05
CA ILE A 32 -9.02 -1.86 -0.98
C ILE A 32 -10.19 -2.47 -0.20
N VAL A 33 -10.06 -2.55 1.12
CA VAL A 33 -11.15 -2.94 2.02
C VAL A 33 -11.65 -1.70 2.76
N LEU A 34 -12.92 -1.35 2.57
CA LEU A 34 -13.60 -0.28 3.30
C LEU A 34 -14.55 -0.87 4.33
N GLY A 35 -14.79 -0.15 5.44
CA GLY A 35 -15.70 -0.60 6.49
C GLY A 35 -15.17 -1.78 7.31
N ALA A 36 -13.85 -1.99 7.36
CA ALA A 36 -13.23 -3.00 8.20
C ALA A 36 -13.02 -2.45 9.62
N HIS A 37 -13.50 -3.18 10.62
CA HIS A 37 -13.13 -2.97 12.02
C HIS A 37 -12.01 -3.94 12.41
N LEU A 38 -12.16 -5.22 12.09
CA LEU A 38 -11.12 -6.24 12.27
C LEU A 38 -10.61 -6.74 10.91
N SER A 39 -9.35 -6.44 10.60
CA SER A 39 -8.71 -6.79 9.31
C SER A 39 -8.60 -8.30 9.07
N SER A 40 -8.50 -9.10 10.14
CA SER A 40 -8.39 -10.55 10.08
C SER A 40 -9.74 -11.27 9.96
N LYS A 41 -10.86 -10.58 10.19
CA LYS A 41 -12.20 -11.16 10.20
C LYS A 41 -13.02 -10.65 9.02
N ALA A 42 -13.77 -11.55 8.40
CA ALA A 42 -14.78 -11.15 7.43
C ALA A 42 -15.98 -10.55 8.17
N GLU A 43 -16.38 -9.32 7.79
CA GLU A 43 -17.50 -8.59 8.36
C GLU A 43 -18.50 -8.22 7.25
N LYS A 44 -19.78 -8.11 7.58
CA LYS A 44 -20.86 -7.86 6.59
C LYS A 44 -20.76 -6.46 5.98
N GLU A 45 -20.21 -5.53 6.75
CA GLU A 45 -20.06 -4.12 6.43
C GLU A 45 -18.85 -3.88 5.52
N GLN A 46 -17.92 -4.84 5.44
CA GLN A 46 -16.74 -4.75 4.61
C GLN A 46 -17.08 -4.76 3.12
N GLN A 47 -16.50 -3.82 2.40
CA GLN A 47 -16.59 -3.72 0.95
C GLN A 47 -15.19 -3.85 0.36
N ARG A 48 -15.07 -4.64 -0.70
CA ARG A 48 -13.78 -4.96 -1.33
C ARG A 48 -13.74 -4.45 -2.76
N PHE A 49 -12.80 -3.57 -3.05
CA PHE A 49 -12.64 -2.95 -4.36
C PHE A 49 -11.29 -3.26 -4.98
N LYS A 50 -11.27 -3.66 -6.25
CA LYS A 50 -10.01 -3.79 -6.99
C LYS A 50 -9.47 -2.40 -7.30
N ILE A 51 -8.16 -2.23 -7.17
CA ILE A 51 -7.49 -1.00 -7.58
C ILE A 51 -7.36 -1.01 -9.10
N LYS A 52 -7.78 0.08 -9.74
CA LYS A 52 -7.68 0.28 -11.19
C LYS A 52 -6.43 1.09 -11.55
N HIS A 53 -6.18 2.16 -10.81
CA HIS A 53 -5.02 3.03 -11.01
C HIS A 53 -4.53 3.59 -9.69
N LEU A 54 -3.23 3.84 -9.62
CA LEU A 54 -2.54 4.52 -8.54
C LEU A 54 -1.92 5.81 -9.09
N PHE A 55 -2.07 6.93 -8.39
CA PHE A 55 -1.48 8.20 -8.74
C PHE A 55 -0.70 8.73 -7.54
N SER A 56 0.62 8.59 -7.56
CA SER A 56 1.50 9.19 -6.55
C SER A 56 1.70 10.68 -6.82
N TYR A 57 1.89 11.47 -5.77
CA TYR A 57 2.22 12.88 -5.96
C TYR A 57 3.58 13.02 -6.67
N PRO A 58 3.70 13.85 -7.73
CA PRO A 58 4.93 13.93 -8.53
C PRO A 58 6.17 14.39 -7.76
N GLN A 59 6.00 15.18 -6.69
CA GLN A 59 7.10 15.67 -5.85
C GLN A 59 7.17 14.93 -4.52
N LEU A 60 6.70 13.67 -4.49
CA LEU A 60 6.97 12.77 -3.38
C LEU A 60 8.48 12.60 -3.25
N ASP A 61 9.02 13.04 -2.12
CA ASP A 61 10.38 12.72 -1.73
C ASP A 61 10.34 11.52 -0.77
N ARG A 62 10.96 10.40 -1.19
CA ARG A 62 10.95 9.15 -0.43
C ARG A 62 11.85 9.18 0.80
N ASP A 63 12.86 10.03 0.79
CA ASP A 63 13.84 10.12 1.88
C ASP A 63 13.31 11.03 2.98
N SER A 64 12.81 12.22 2.61
CA SER A 64 12.22 13.16 3.56
C SER A 64 10.77 12.86 3.93
N LYS A 65 10.08 12.03 3.14
CA LYS A 65 8.63 11.77 3.21
C LYS A 65 7.77 13.01 2.93
N GLU A 66 8.36 14.05 2.36
CA GLU A 66 7.62 15.22 1.93
C GLU A 66 6.63 14.83 0.82
N ASN A 67 5.41 15.34 0.93
CA ASN A 67 4.32 15.05 0.00
C ASN A 67 3.94 13.56 -0.11
N ASP A 68 3.98 12.81 1.01
CA ASP A 68 3.52 11.41 1.10
C ASP A 68 1.99 11.30 1.00
N ILE A 69 1.48 11.55 -0.21
CA ILE A 69 0.08 11.43 -0.58
C ILE A 69 -0.06 10.70 -1.92
N MET A 70 -1.09 9.85 -2.01
CA MET A 70 -1.42 9.12 -3.22
C MET A 70 -2.94 9.05 -3.40
N LEU A 71 -3.39 9.09 -4.66
CA LEU A 71 -4.79 8.87 -5.03
C LEU A 71 -4.96 7.49 -5.64
N LEU A 72 -5.97 6.76 -5.18
CA LEU A 72 -6.32 5.44 -5.68
C LEU A 72 -7.65 5.50 -6.41
N LYS A 73 -7.66 5.09 -7.68
CA LYS A 73 -8.89 4.91 -8.44
C LYS A 73 -9.30 3.45 -8.37
N VAL A 74 -10.49 3.18 -7.86
CA VAL A 74 -11.04 1.83 -7.73
C VAL A 74 -11.94 1.44 -8.90
N LEU A 75 -12.00 0.14 -9.19
CA LEU A 75 -12.97 -0.42 -10.11
C LEU A 75 -14.26 -0.74 -9.34
N LEU A 76 -15.30 0.02 -9.60
CA LEU A 76 -16.66 -0.32 -9.21
C LEU A 76 -17.14 -1.43 -10.16
N ILE A 77 -16.87 -2.69 -9.83
CA ILE A 77 -17.51 -3.78 -10.56
C ILE A 77 -18.95 -3.81 -10.07
N THR A 78 -19.89 -3.46 -10.94
CA THR A 78 -21.33 -3.50 -10.73
C THR A 78 -21.88 -4.91 -10.55
N THR A 79 -21.07 -5.87 -10.08
CA THR A 79 -21.60 -7.05 -9.39
C THR A 79 -21.96 -6.65 -7.97
N VAL A 80 -22.98 -5.80 -7.88
CA VAL A 80 -24.12 -6.07 -7.01
C VAL A 80 -24.64 -7.46 -7.40
N LEU A 81 -23.93 -8.52 -7.04
CA LEU A 81 -24.52 -9.84 -7.00
C LEU A 81 -25.52 -9.79 -5.85
N LEU A 82 -26.76 -9.44 -6.18
CA LEU A 82 -27.99 -10.17 -5.84
C LEU A 82 -28.28 -10.54 -4.37
N GLN A 83 -27.42 -10.21 -3.41
CA GLN A 83 -27.54 -10.62 -2.01
C GLN A 83 -28.20 -9.55 -1.14
N LYS A 84 -28.32 -8.30 -1.63
CA LYS A 84 -29.10 -7.24 -0.96
C LYS A 84 -30.49 -7.01 -1.57
N LYS A 85 -30.87 -7.74 -2.63
CA LYS A 85 -32.23 -7.65 -3.22
C LYS A 85 -33.18 -8.79 -2.77
N TYR A 86 -32.67 -9.78 -2.02
CA TYR A 86 -33.42 -10.97 -1.60
C TYR A 86 -33.22 -11.33 -0.11
N HIS A 87 -33.28 -10.35 0.79
CA HIS A 87 -33.62 -10.64 2.19
C HIS A 87 -34.20 -9.42 2.90
#